data_AF-A0A744LNY0-F1
#
_entry.id   AF-A0A744LNY0-F1
#
_cell.length_a   1.000
_cell.length_b   1.000
_cell.length_c   1.000
_cell.angle_alpha   90.00
_cell.angle_beta   90.00
_cell.angle_gamma   90.00
#
_symmetry.space_group_name_H-M   'P 1'
#
loop_
_entity.id
_entity.type
_entity.pdbx_description
1 polymer ?
#
loop_
_entity_poly.entity_id
_entity_poly.type
_entity_poly.pdbx_seq_one_letter_code
_entity_poly.pdbx_strand_id
1 'polypeptide(L)'
;MQTGKKLKYGLSAAMLALIAAGAGAPQLFDQFISEKEGNTLVSYSDNGGIWTICRGVTRIDGKPVVKGQRLTQSQCDHYNAIERDKALAWVNKHV
;
A
#
# COMPACT_ATOMS: atom_id res chain seq x y z
N MET A 1 16.87 14.57 -35.39
CA MET A 1 15.94 13.94 -34.42
C MET A 1 16.39 14.32 -33.02
N GLN A 2 15.67 15.21 -32.34
CA GLN A 2 15.96 15.50 -30.93
C GLN A 2 15.45 14.34 -30.09
N THR A 3 16.36 13.61 -29.45
CA THR A 3 16.04 12.62 -28.42
C THR A 3 15.56 13.37 -27.18
N GLY A 4 14.24 13.52 -27.07
CA GLY A 4 13.61 14.12 -25.90
C GLY A 4 14.09 13.43 -24.62
N LYS A 5 14.65 14.20 -23.71
CA LYS A 5 15.05 13.76 -22.36
C LYS A 5 13.83 13.11 -21.71
N LYS A 6 13.86 11.78 -21.47
CA LYS A 6 12.76 11.09 -20.77
C LYS A 6 12.53 11.82 -19.44
N LEU A 7 11.35 12.43 -19.26
CA LEU A 7 10.97 12.93 -17.95
C LEU A 7 10.97 11.74 -16.99
N LYS A 8 11.87 11.78 -16.01
CA LYS A 8 11.83 10.87 -14.86
C LYS A 8 10.82 11.44 -13.90
N TYR A 9 9.54 11.12 -14.11
CA TYR A 9 8.53 11.40 -13.10
C TYR A 9 8.85 10.59 -11.85
N GLY A 10 8.65 11.18 -10.66
CA GLY A 10 8.77 10.47 -9.38
C GLY A 10 7.67 9.43 -9.15
N LEU A 11 6.77 9.26 -10.11
CA LEU A 11 5.62 8.36 -10.09
C LEU A 11 5.77 7.31 -11.20
N SER A 12 5.27 6.10 -10.95
CA SER A 12 5.27 5.03 -11.94
C SER A 12 4.33 5.33 -13.11
N ALA A 13 4.50 4.57 -14.21
CA ALA A 13 3.57 4.63 -15.34
C ALA A 13 2.13 4.25 -14.94
N ALA A 14 1.95 3.29 -14.04
CA ALA A 14 0.63 2.87 -13.56
C ALA A 14 -0.04 3.99 -12.75
N MET A 15 0.72 4.67 -11.89
CA MET A 15 0.24 5.83 -11.14
C MET A 15 -0.16 6.97 -12.07
N LEU A 16 0.67 7.31 -13.04
CA LEU A 16 0.38 8.35 -14.02
C LEU A 16 -0.88 8.02 -14.84
N ALA A 17 -1.08 6.76 -15.20
CA ALA A 17 -2.29 6.31 -15.90
C ALA A 17 -3.55 6.48 -15.03
N LEU A 18 -3.50 6.11 -13.75
CA LEU A 18 -4.62 6.31 -12.83
C LEU A 18 -4.97 7.80 -12.65
N ILE A 19 -3.95 8.66 -12.53
CA ILE A 19 -4.15 10.12 -12.46
C ILE A 19 -4.81 10.62 -13.75
N ALA A 20 -4.30 10.23 -14.92
CA ALA A 20 -4.87 10.62 -16.21
C ALA A 20 -6.31 10.13 -16.40
N ALA A 21 -6.66 8.98 -15.81
CA ALA A 21 -8.01 8.42 -15.81
C ALA A 21 -8.95 9.05 -14.76
N GLY A 22 -8.47 9.98 -13.92
CA GLY A 22 -9.28 10.62 -12.88
C GLY A 22 -9.60 9.70 -11.70
N ALA A 23 -8.72 8.75 -11.37
CA ALA A 23 -8.92 7.83 -10.25
C ALA A 23 -9.02 8.57 -8.91
N GLY A 24 -9.88 8.06 -8.03
CA GLY A 24 -10.09 8.64 -6.70
C GLY A 24 -8.94 8.33 -5.73
N ALA A 25 -8.92 9.05 -4.59
CA ALA A 25 -7.90 8.88 -3.56
C ALA A 25 -7.68 7.42 -3.10
N PRO A 26 -8.71 6.56 -2.93
CA PRO A 26 -8.48 5.16 -2.55
C PRO A 26 -7.65 4.37 -3.58
N GLN A 27 -7.94 4.54 -4.87
CA GLN A 27 -7.26 3.80 -5.94
C GLN A 27 -5.82 4.29 -6.12
N LEU A 28 -5.61 5.61 -6.03
CA LEU A 28 -4.27 6.19 -6.06
C LEU A 28 -3.45 5.74 -4.83
N PHE A 29 -4.04 5.73 -3.64
CA PHE A 29 -3.39 5.23 -2.43
C PHE A 29 -2.98 3.77 -2.58
N ASP A 30 -3.91 2.91 -3.02
CA ASP A 30 -3.64 1.48 -3.18
C ASP A 30 -2.53 1.21 -4.19
N GLN A 31 -2.50 1.92 -5.32
CA GLN A 31 -1.43 1.82 -6.30
C GLN A 31 -0.09 2.26 -5.70
N PHE A 32 -0.07 3.42 -5.03
CA PHE A 32 1.16 3.99 -4.49
C PHE A 32 1.75 3.08 -3.42
N ILE A 33 0.95 2.67 -2.44
CA ILE A 33 1.41 1.81 -1.34
C ILE A 33 1.81 0.43 -1.87
N SER A 34 1.09 -0.13 -2.85
CA SER A 34 1.51 -1.41 -3.45
C SER A 34 2.90 -1.35 -4.08
N GLU A 35 3.27 -0.22 -4.68
CA GLU A 35 4.60 -0.03 -5.29
C GLU A 35 5.70 0.18 -4.26
N LYS A 36 5.37 0.76 -3.10
CA LYS A 36 6.33 1.07 -2.05
C LYS A 36 6.57 -0.10 -1.09
N GLU A 37 5.50 -0.77 -0.69
CA GLU A 37 5.55 -1.79 0.37
C GLU A 37 5.49 -3.22 -0.18
N GLY A 38 5.08 -3.41 -1.44
CA GLY A 38 4.76 -4.74 -1.98
C GLY A 38 3.51 -5.32 -1.31
N ASN A 39 3.30 -6.65 -1.39
CA ASN A 39 2.27 -7.37 -0.64
C ASN A 39 2.71 -8.81 -0.35
N THR A 40 2.87 -9.16 0.93
CA THR A 40 3.40 -10.48 1.32
C THR A 40 2.38 -11.29 2.13
N LEU A 41 2.04 -12.49 1.66
CA LEU A 41 1.05 -13.35 2.31
C LEU A 41 1.54 -14.08 3.56
N VAL A 42 2.84 -14.01 3.85
CA VAL A 42 3.49 -14.61 5.01
C VAL A 42 4.16 -13.50 5.82
N SER A 43 4.02 -13.55 7.13
CA SER A 43 4.61 -12.56 8.02
C SER A 43 6.13 -12.46 7.85
N TYR A 44 6.67 -11.25 7.87
CA TYR A 44 8.10 -10.95 7.90
C TYR A 44 8.43 -10.04 9.08
N SER A 45 9.69 -10.01 9.52
CA SER A 45 10.16 -9.01 10.47
C SER A 45 10.58 -7.78 9.68
N ASP A 46 10.00 -6.62 9.99
CA ASP A 46 10.46 -5.36 9.42
C ASP A 46 11.77 -4.88 10.08
N ASN A 47 12.28 -3.74 9.60
CA ASN A 47 13.52 -3.13 10.11
C ASN A 47 13.42 -2.68 11.58
N GLY A 48 12.20 -2.54 12.12
CA GLY A 48 11.95 -2.22 13.52
C GLY A 48 11.81 -3.46 14.41
N GLY A 49 11.94 -4.67 13.86
CA GLY A 49 11.74 -5.92 14.59
C GLY A 49 10.28 -6.27 14.86
N ILE A 50 9.33 -5.59 14.18
CA ILE A 50 7.91 -5.87 14.30
C ILE A 50 7.51 -6.89 13.24
N TRP A 51 6.73 -7.89 13.66
CA TRP A 51 6.14 -8.84 12.73
C TRP A 51 5.03 -8.16 11.93
N THR A 52 5.15 -8.25 10.61
CA THR A 52 4.36 -7.48 9.65
C THR A 52 3.93 -8.41 8.51
N ILE A 53 2.75 -8.19 7.94
CA ILE A 53 2.18 -9.00 6.84
C ILE A 53 1.44 -8.12 5.85
N CYS A 54 1.08 -8.66 4.68
CA CYS A 54 0.39 -7.95 3.61
C CYS A 54 1.19 -6.71 3.17
N ARG A 55 0.62 -5.50 3.26
CA ARG A 55 1.26 -4.22 2.92
C ARG A 55 1.62 -3.39 4.16
N GLY A 56 2.27 -4.00 5.15
CA GLY A 56 2.62 -3.29 6.38
C GLY A 56 1.64 -3.47 7.55
N VAL A 57 0.75 -4.46 7.49
CA VAL A 57 -0.21 -4.75 8.57
C VAL A 57 0.53 -5.38 9.75
N THR A 58 0.45 -4.75 10.92
CA THR A 58 1.10 -5.21 12.17
C THR A 58 0.11 -5.77 13.20
N ARG A 59 -1.21 -5.56 12.99
CA ARG A 59 -2.27 -6.07 13.85
C ARG A 59 -3.43 -6.64 13.04
N ILE A 60 -3.92 -7.80 13.45
CA ILE A 60 -5.07 -8.53 12.89
C ILE A 60 -6.05 -8.74 14.03
N ASP A 61 -7.29 -8.26 13.87
CA ASP A 61 -8.32 -8.29 14.93
C ASP A 61 -7.82 -7.77 16.29
N GLY A 62 -7.02 -6.70 16.27
CA GLY A 62 -6.42 -6.08 17.46
C GLY A 62 -5.20 -6.80 18.04
N LYS A 63 -4.90 -8.01 17.59
CA LYS A 63 -3.76 -8.82 18.05
C LYS A 63 -2.52 -8.56 17.19
N PRO A 64 -1.31 -8.52 17.77
CA PRO A 64 -0.07 -8.44 17.00
C PRO A 64 0.07 -9.60 16.02
N VAL A 65 0.59 -9.32 14.83
CA VAL A 65 1.02 -10.38 13.90
C VAL A 65 2.16 -11.18 14.55
N VAL A 66 2.21 -12.49 14.27
CA VAL A 66 3.23 -13.39 14.82
C VAL A 66 4.04 -14.07 13.74
N LYS A 67 5.25 -14.54 14.10
CA LYS A 67 6.15 -15.27 13.20
C LYS A 67 5.44 -16.47 12.55
N GLY A 68 5.52 -16.55 11.23
CA GLY A 68 4.97 -17.64 10.43
C GLY A 68 3.48 -17.52 10.14
N GLN A 69 2.82 -16.44 10.59
CA GLN A 69 1.42 -16.19 10.27
C GLN A 69 1.24 -16.02 8.75
N ARG A 70 0.15 -16.59 8.21
CA ARG A 70 -0.16 -16.57 6.78
C ARG A 70 -1.60 -16.14 6.58
N LEU A 71 -1.83 -15.33 5.55
CA LEU A 71 -3.14 -14.91 5.09
C LEU A 71 -3.34 -15.28 3.62
N THR A 72 -4.60 -15.38 3.20
CA THR A 72 -4.96 -15.41 1.79
C THR A 72 -4.84 -14.01 1.17
N GLN A 73 -4.84 -13.94 -0.16
CA GLN A 73 -4.87 -12.64 -0.85
C GLN A 73 -6.11 -11.83 -0.44
N SER A 74 -7.30 -12.45 -0.39
CA SER A 74 -8.54 -11.76 -0.01
C SER A 74 -8.52 -11.24 1.44
N GLN A 75 -7.86 -11.97 2.36
CA GLN A 75 -7.66 -11.49 3.72
C GLN A 75 -6.71 -10.29 3.74
N CYS A 76 -5.62 -10.31 2.97
CA CYS A 76 -4.77 -9.15 2.83
C CYS A 76 -5.52 -7.96 2.22
N ASP A 77 -6.31 -8.17 1.17
CA ASP A 77 -7.10 -7.09 0.53
C ASP A 77 -8.06 -6.44 1.53
N HIS A 78 -8.69 -7.24 2.40
CA HIS A 78 -9.54 -6.76 3.47
C HIS A 78 -8.78 -5.87 4.47
N TYR A 79 -7.64 -6.34 5.01
CA TYR A 79 -6.87 -5.56 5.99
C TYR A 79 -6.20 -4.34 5.35
N ASN A 80 -5.72 -4.45 4.13
CA ASN A 80 -5.16 -3.33 3.37
C ASN A 80 -6.21 -2.22 3.17
N ALA A 81 -7.46 -2.60 2.86
CA ALA A 81 -8.56 -1.64 2.73
C ALA A 81 -8.85 -0.92 4.05
N ILE A 82 -8.87 -1.65 5.19
CA ILE A 82 -9.06 -1.05 6.51
C ILE A 82 -7.97 -0.01 6.81
N GLU A 83 -6.70 -0.35 6.58
CA GLU A 83 -5.59 0.58 6.86
C GLU A 83 -5.59 1.79 5.93
N ARG A 84 -5.91 1.61 4.63
CA ARG A 84 -6.14 2.71 3.69
C ARG A 84 -7.25 3.63 4.18
N ASP A 85 -8.41 3.08 4.55
CA ASP A 85 -9.58 3.88 4.91
C ASP A 85 -9.31 4.68 6.19
N LYS A 86 -8.57 4.12 7.16
CA LYS A 86 -8.07 4.85 8.34
C LYS A 86 -7.14 6.01 7.94
N ALA A 87 -6.19 5.77 7.05
CA ALA A 87 -5.25 6.80 6.60
C ALA A 87 -5.98 7.95 5.89
N LEU A 88 -6.90 7.63 4.98
CA LEU A 88 -7.70 8.63 4.26
C LEU A 88 -8.66 9.37 5.19
N ALA A 89 -9.31 8.68 6.14
CA ALA A 89 -10.16 9.33 7.14
C ALA A 89 -9.38 10.31 8.02
N TRP A 90 -8.13 9.97 8.38
CA TRP A 90 -7.27 10.88 9.11
C TRP A 90 -6.94 12.13 8.28
N VAL A 91 -6.57 11.98 7.00
CA VAL A 91 -6.29 13.12 6.10
C VAL A 91 -7.51 14.03 5.99
N ASN A 92 -8.69 13.46 5.67
CA ASN A 92 -9.93 14.23 5.52
C ASN A 92 -10.33 15.02 6.78
N LYS A 93 -9.88 14.58 7.95
CA LYS A 93 -10.19 15.23 9.22
C LYS A 93 -9.19 16.34 9.60
N HIS A 94 -7.96 16.30 9.10
CA HIS A 94 -6.86 17.12 9.61
C HIS A 94 -6.13 17.96 8.56
N VAL A 95 -6.40 17.76 7.27
CA VAL A 95 -5.84 18.54 6.15
C VAL A 95 -6.97 19.32 5.49
#